data_AF-A0A7Y8LRQ6-F1
#
_entry.id   AF-A0A7Y8LRQ6-F1
#
_cell.length_a   1.000
_cell.length_b   1.000
_cell.length_c   1.000
_cell.angle_alpha   90.00
_cell.angle_beta   90.00
_cell.angle_gamma   90.00
#
_symmetry.space_group_name_H-M   'P 1'
#
loop_
_entity.id
_entity.type
_entity.pdbx_description
1 polymer ?
#
loop_
_entity_poly.entity_id
_entity_poly.type
_entity_poly.pdbx_seq_one_letter_code
_entity_poly.pdbx_strand_id
1 'polypeptide(L)'
;MARPTILVVDSDDSRRKSLARGLAELGYEVVSARDEVDGVRFAKGLGPSVIVADAAVPTFGNAAILEELGATGGQTLLIVLGGEAGEEEEGEEGERPGGLLRLPVAGLSPVGVLRKVHTALVGVEVGLEADSRFESLLGTFQRLPLFDLLPELKRTVVSGRLVMEEGEIGLEAGEVIAARSGKVRGVKAFARIARTAAASFRLLLGPSGATREIKQDLVSLIAVAIEDQHRFEEATGKLPDLASRARLEMGPAFFSTQFSPSQQALLALMQQPVAVWRLVDSLPAPDGEVLEELWRLQQMGFVTFEEPEYAVRILTDSTADLPPELALRHGIHVIPLSVIFGEEILRDGIDITPGKFYQMLEARKDVHPRTSPPSKGSFLADYAALLRRYDVVSVHISEKMSLTAANAREARGELESVLSQPRADGTVPSLEIVNSKQVSTGLGLMALFAARMARRGLPAAEIRRRLEVMRERFHLLFVVDTLDYFVRGGRIGRARGLIGNLLGIKPILGLVEGEVTPIDKVRQGKAAHPKVVELLKQRVDPEKPVFAGIGHASAPVWSGRLRELLEKNFKIAEFILNEIGPVVGTHTGPGCVGVVMFQPTEEETPLIEPLPTTD
;
A
#
# COMPACT_ATOMS: atom_id res chain seq x y z
N MET A 1 17.08 -8.26 -27.83
CA MET A 1 16.20 -9.12 -28.67
C MET A 1 15.36 -8.21 -29.55
N ALA A 2 15.00 -8.64 -30.76
CA ALA A 2 14.06 -7.89 -31.59
C ALA A 2 12.69 -7.83 -30.88
N ARG A 3 12.05 -6.66 -30.91
CA ARG A 3 10.67 -6.51 -30.40
C ARG A 3 9.70 -7.32 -31.28
N PRO A 4 8.55 -7.76 -30.73
CA PRO A 4 7.61 -8.57 -31.49
C PRO A 4 7.13 -7.87 -32.77
N THR A 5 6.92 -8.66 -33.82
CA THR A 5 6.30 -8.18 -35.06
C THR A 5 4.80 -8.00 -34.83
N ILE A 6 4.28 -6.81 -35.15
CA ILE A 6 2.88 -6.43 -34.99
C ILE A 6 2.21 -6.33 -36.35
N LEU A 7 1.08 -7.01 -36.52
CA LEU A 7 0.19 -6.83 -37.67
C LEU A 7 -0.97 -5.90 -37.28
N VAL A 8 -1.11 -4.77 -37.94
CA VAL A 8 -2.26 -3.84 -37.78
C VAL A 8 -3.25 -4.05 -38.92
N VAL A 9 -4.46 -4.56 -38.62
CA VAL A 9 -5.54 -4.79 -39.59
C VAL A 9 -6.69 -3.82 -39.31
N ASP A 10 -6.75 -2.73 -40.05
CA ASP A 10 -7.70 -1.65 -39.75
C ASP A 10 -8.20 -1.01 -41.05
N SER A 11 -9.52 -0.92 -41.20
CA SER A 11 -10.14 -0.33 -42.39
C SER A 11 -10.00 1.19 -42.45
N ASP A 12 -9.87 1.86 -41.29
CA ASP A 12 -9.65 3.31 -41.19
C ASP A 12 -8.20 3.65 -41.53
N ASP A 13 -7.99 4.35 -42.65
CA ASP A 13 -6.65 4.72 -43.14
C ASP A 13 -5.89 5.66 -42.19
N SER A 14 -6.59 6.58 -41.52
CA SER A 14 -5.98 7.54 -40.59
C SER A 14 -5.50 6.83 -39.33
N ARG A 15 -6.37 6.00 -38.73
CA ARG A 15 -6.07 5.22 -37.53
C ARG A 15 -4.98 4.19 -37.81
N ARG A 16 -5.06 3.45 -38.91
CA ARG A 16 -4.06 2.47 -39.33
C ARG A 16 -2.67 3.09 -39.48
N LYS A 17 -2.56 4.21 -40.19
CA LYS A 17 -1.27 4.92 -40.38
C LYS A 17 -0.72 5.44 -39.06
N SER A 18 -1.58 6.00 -38.20
CA SER A 18 -1.19 6.48 -36.87
C SER A 18 -0.67 5.36 -35.99
N LEU A 19 -1.35 4.21 -35.98
CA LEU A 19 -0.94 3.02 -35.23
C LEU A 19 0.39 2.47 -35.75
N ALA A 20 0.50 2.27 -37.07
CA ALA A 20 1.71 1.73 -37.68
C ALA A 20 2.93 2.62 -37.42
N ARG A 21 2.78 3.93 -37.61
CA ARG A 21 3.84 4.89 -37.34
C ARG A 21 4.21 4.94 -35.87
N GLY A 22 3.22 5.07 -34.98
CA GLY A 22 3.46 5.22 -33.56
C GLY A 22 4.10 3.97 -32.93
N LEU A 23 3.65 2.78 -33.32
CA LEU A 23 4.26 1.53 -32.88
C LEU A 23 5.69 1.36 -33.43
N ALA A 24 5.94 1.77 -34.68
CA ALA A 24 7.30 1.78 -35.22
C ALA A 24 8.23 2.77 -34.49
N GLU A 25 7.74 3.95 -34.13
CA GLU A 25 8.49 4.93 -33.30
C GLU A 25 8.80 4.38 -31.89
N LEU A 26 7.97 3.47 -31.38
CA LEU A 26 8.21 2.72 -30.14
C LEU A 26 9.13 1.50 -30.33
N GLY A 27 9.65 1.27 -31.55
CA GLY A 27 10.63 0.23 -31.87
C GLY A 27 10.03 -1.13 -32.24
N TYR A 28 8.72 -1.24 -32.47
CA TYR A 28 8.10 -2.45 -32.98
C TYR A 28 8.29 -2.58 -34.49
N GLU A 29 8.43 -3.81 -34.98
CA GLU A 29 8.34 -4.09 -36.41
C GLU A 29 6.86 -4.19 -36.80
N VAL A 30 6.38 -3.29 -37.65
CA VAL A 30 4.94 -3.18 -37.93
C VAL A 30 4.63 -3.44 -39.39
N VAL A 31 3.69 -4.35 -39.63
CA VAL A 31 3.06 -4.57 -40.93
C VAL A 31 1.60 -4.16 -40.84
N SER A 32 1.07 -3.52 -41.88
CA SER A 32 -0.32 -3.05 -41.88
C SER A 32 -1.12 -3.62 -43.05
N ALA A 33 -2.35 -4.04 -42.79
CA ALA A 33 -3.35 -4.44 -43.78
C ALA A 33 -4.57 -3.51 -43.71
N ARG A 34 -5.16 -3.21 -44.86
CA ARG A 34 -6.36 -2.36 -44.97
C ARG A 34 -7.68 -3.12 -44.93
N ASP A 35 -7.61 -4.42 -45.21
CA ASP A 35 -8.76 -5.28 -45.39
C ASP A 35 -8.46 -6.68 -44.85
N GLU A 36 -9.53 -7.46 -44.70
CA GLU A 36 -9.51 -8.80 -44.14
C GLU A 36 -8.62 -9.76 -44.96
N VAL A 37 -8.67 -9.67 -46.29
CA VAL A 37 -7.96 -10.57 -47.20
C VAL A 37 -6.45 -10.41 -47.06
N ASP A 38 -5.97 -9.16 -47.12
CA ASP A 38 -4.56 -8.86 -46.90
C ASP A 38 -4.15 -9.18 -45.45
N GLY A 39 -5.04 -8.91 -44.48
CA GLY A 39 -4.82 -9.21 -43.07
C GLY A 39 -4.56 -10.70 -42.80
N VAL A 40 -5.44 -11.58 -43.28
CA VAL A 40 -5.28 -13.04 -43.13
C VAL A 40 -4.03 -13.55 -43.86
N ARG A 41 -3.76 -13.04 -45.08
CA ARG A 41 -2.56 -13.40 -45.83
C ARG A 41 -1.29 -13.04 -45.07
N PHE A 42 -1.22 -11.84 -44.50
CA PHE A 42 -0.06 -11.40 -43.73
C PHE A 42 0.05 -12.13 -42.40
N ALA A 43 -1.05 -12.38 -41.70
CA ALA A 43 -1.03 -13.15 -40.45
C ALA A 43 -0.43 -14.56 -40.66
N LYS A 44 -0.85 -15.27 -41.72
CA LYS A 44 -0.33 -16.61 -42.06
C LYS A 44 1.11 -16.59 -42.56
N GLY A 45 1.48 -15.56 -43.33
CA GLY A 45 2.81 -15.47 -43.93
C GLY A 45 3.90 -14.98 -42.96
N LEU A 46 3.55 -14.10 -42.01
CA LEU A 46 4.50 -13.46 -41.10
C LEU A 46 4.58 -14.15 -39.74
N GLY A 47 3.52 -14.83 -39.29
CA GLY A 47 3.44 -15.36 -37.93
C GLY A 47 3.62 -14.28 -36.86
N PRO A 48 2.85 -13.18 -36.88
CA PRO A 48 3.06 -12.07 -35.96
C PRO A 48 2.78 -12.51 -34.52
N SER A 49 3.56 -11.99 -33.58
CA SER A 49 3.34 -12.23 -32.14
C SER A 49 2.15 -11.42 -31.62
N VAL A 50 1.77 -10.34 -32.32
CA VAL A 50 0.64 -9.49 -31.98
C VAL A 50 -0.14 -9.11 -33.23
N ILE A 51 -1.46 -9.18 -33.15
CA ILE A 51 -2.39 -8.67 -34.16
C ILE A 51 -3.26 -7.60 -33.51
N VAL A 52 -3.25 -6.38 -34.04
CA VAL A 52 -4.14 -5.29 -33.64
C VAL A 52 -5.18 -5.10 -34.74
N ALA A 53 -6.46 -5.37 -34.45
CA ALA A 53 -7.51 -5.38 -35.45
C ALA A 53 -8.70 -4.52 -35.08
N ASP A 54 -9.28 -3.83 -36.05
CA ASP A 54 -10.58 -3.16 -35.91
C ASP A 54 -11.69 -4.20 -35.77
N ALA A 55 -12.58 -4.03 -34.78
CA ALA A 55 -13.76 -4.88 -34.60
C ALA A 55 -14.68 -4.93 -35.83
N ALA A 56 -14.63 -3.90 -36.69
CA ALA A 56 -15.35 -3.88 -37.96
C ALA A 56 -14.82 -4.90 -38.99
N VAL A 57 -13.66 -5.53 -38.76
CA VAL A 57 -13.09 -6.59 -39.61
C VAL A 57 -13.55 -7.95 -39.06
N PRO A 58 -14.55 -8.61 -39.68
CA PRO A 58 -15.28 -9.72 -39.04
C PRO A 58 -14.38 -10.87 -38.58
N THR A 59 -13.44 -11.29 -39.43
CA THR A 59 -12.55 -12.42 -39.14
C THR A 59 -11.62 -12.17 -37.96
N PHE A 60 -11.24 -10.91 -37.70
CA PHE A 60 -10.38 -10.58 -36.55
C PHE A 60 -11.17 -10.10 -35.32
N GLY A 61 -12.51 -10.06 -35.39
CA GLY A 61 -13.37 -9.66 -34.28
C GLY A 61 -13.63 -10.76 -33.23
N ASN A 62 -13.22 -12.01 -33.51
CA ASN A 62 -13.43 -13.17 -32.62
C ASN A 62 -12.11 -13.94 -32.36
N ALA A 63 -12.12 -14.84 -31.37
CA ALA A 63 -10.95 -15.65 -31.04
C ALA A 63 -10.69 -16.83 -32.02
N ALA A 64 -11.64 -17.17 -32.89
CA ALA A 64 -11.54 -18.34 -33.77
C ALA A 64 -10.39 -18.22 -34.79
N ILE A 65 -10.02 -16.99 -35.18
CA ILE A 65 -8.86 -16.75 -36.04
C ILE A 65 -7.54 -17.21 -35.39
N LEU A 66 -7.43 -17.18 -34.06
CA LEU A 66 -6.24 -17.68 -33.36
C LEU A 66 -6.08 -19.19 -33.54
N GLU A 67 -7.18 -19.94 -33.55
CA GLU A 67 -7.17 -21.37 -33.84
C GLU A 67 -6.77 -21.64 -35.30
N GLU A 68 -7.29 -20.87 -36.25
CA GLU A 68 -7.00 -21.00 -37.68
C GLU A 68 -5.52 -20.69 -38.01
N LEU A 69 -4.89 -19.78 -37.26
CA LEU A 69 -3.48 -19.45 -37.41
C LEU A 69 -2.54 -20.53 -36.83
N GLY A 70 -3.08 -21.63 -36.29
CA GLY A 70 -2.28 -22.66 -35.64
C GLY A 70 -1.67 -22.21 -34.32
N ALA A 71 -2.22 -21.14 -33.71
CA ALA A 71 -1.78 -20.61 -32.42
C ALA A 71 -2.36 -21.43 -31.24
N THR A 72 -2.45 -22.76 -31.38
CA THR A 72 -2.76 -23.68 -30.29
C THR A 72 -1.60 -23.65 -29.29
N GLY A 73 -1.74 -22.86 -28.23
CA GLY A 73 -0.75 -22.72 -27.16
C GLY A 73 -0.35 -21.28 -26.78
N GLY A 74 -1.05 -20.24 -27.24
CA GLY A 74 -0.92 -18.89 -26.69
C GLY A 74 0.26 -18.06 -27.18
N GLN A 75 0.77 -18.30 -28.40
CA GLN A 75 1.92 -17.54 -28.94
C GLN A 75 1.56 -16.20 -29.60
N THR A 76 0.29 -15.95 -29.94
CA THR A 76 -0.14 -14.73 -30.64
C THR A 76 -1.22 -13.99 -29.86
N LEU A 77 -1.00 -12.70 -29.58
CA LEU A 77 -1.94 -11.81 -28.91
C LEU A 77 -2.80 -11.06 -29.93
N LEU A 78 -4.12 -11.25 -29.90
CA LEU A 78 -5.10 -10.50 -30.67
C LEU A 78 -5.70 -9.37 -29.82
N ILE A 79 -5.52 -8.13 -30.28
CA ILE A 79 -6.06 -6.91 -29.71
C ILE A 79 -7.17 -6.39 -30.63
N VAL A 80 -8.42 -6.46 -30.19
CA VAL A 80 -9.58 -6.00 -30.96
C VAL A 80 -9.99 -4.60 -30.50
N LEU A 81 -10.01 -3.65 -31.42
CA LEU A 81 -10.38 -2.26 -31.21
C LEU A 81 -11.89 -2.08 -31.43
N GLY A 82 -12.67 -1.90 -30.35
CA GLY A 82 -14.12 -1.69 -30.45
C GLY A 82 -14.82 -1.56 -29.09
N GLY A 83 -16.08 -1.08 -29.08
CA GLY A 83 -16.95 -0.97 -27.90
C GLY A 83 -16.83 0.34 -27.09
N GLU A 84 -17.83 0.60 -26.23
CA GLU A 84 -17.80 1.68 -25.22
C GLU A 84 -17.09 1.23 -23.92
N ALA A 85 -16.50 2.17 -23.19
CA ALA A 85 -15.85 1.86 -21.92
C ALA A 85 -16.88 1.40 -20.87
N GLY A 86 -16.84 0.13 -20.50
CA GLY A 86 -17.75 -0.45 -19.48
C GLY A 86 -18.80 -1.41 -20.02
N GLU A 87 -18.88 -1.61 -21.34
CA GLU A 87 -19.59 -2.75 -21.93
C GLU A 87 -18.72 -4.01 -21.81
N GLU A 88 -18.61 -4.56 -20.60
CA GLU A 88 -18.24 -5.96 -20.47
C GLU A 88 -19.49 -6.78 -20.78
N GLU A 89 -19.57 -7.36 -21.98
CA GLU A 89 -20.63 -8.29 -22.35
C GLU A 89 -20.78 -9.37 -21.27
N GLU A 90 -22.04 -9.66 -20.95
CA GLU A 90 -22.47 -10.78 -20.11
C GLU A 90 -21.97 -12.09 -20.72
N GLY A 91 -20.78 -12.52 -20.32
CA GLY A 91 -20.20 -13.82 -20.66
C GLY A 91 -19.96 -14.62 -19.38
N GLU A 92 -20.42 -15.87 -19.38
CA GLU A 92 -20.23 -16.84 -18.30
C GLU A 92 -18.76 -16.92 -17.87
N GLU A 93 -18.52 -17.19 -16.58
CA GLU A 93 -17.22 -17.51 -15.98
C GLU A 93 -16.64 -18.85 -16.49
N GLY A 94 -16.58 -19.01 -17.81
CA GLY A 94 -15.84 -20.07 -18.52
C GLY A 94 -14.53 -19.52 -19.07
N GLU A 95 -13.51 -20.36 -19.12
CA GLU A 95 -12.14 -20.08 -19.56
C GLU A 95 -12.06 -19.04 -20.69
N ARG A 96 -11.54 -17.85 -20.38
CA ARG A 96 -11.15 -16.89 -21.42
C ARG A 96 -10.07 -17.58 -22.27
N PRO A 97 -10.25 -17.75 -23.59
CA PRO A 97 -9.18 -18.28 -24.43
C PRO A 97 -7.96 -17.35 -24.33
N GLY A 98 -6.81 -17.90 -23.93
CA GLY A 98 -5.57 -17.12 -23.80
C GLY A 98 -5.23 -16.43 -25.12
N GLY A 99 -4.95 -15.12 -25.07
CA GLY A 99 -4.48 -14.35 -26.23
C GLY A 99 -5.48 -13.39 -26.89
N LEU A 100 -6.66 -13.12 -26.32
CA LEU A 100 -7.59 -12.08 -26.82
C LEU A 100 -7.76 -10.91 -25.82
N LEU A 101 -7.58 -9.67 -26.28
CA LEU A 101 -7.89 -8.44 -25.55
C LEU A 101 -8.84 -7.55 -26.36
N ARG A 102 -9.87 -7.01 -25.72
CA ARG A 102 -10.77 -6.01 -26.32
C ARG A 102 -10.49 -4.63 -25.73
N LEU A 103 -10.22 -3.64 -26.58
CA LEU A 103 -9.87 -2.28 -26.18
C LEU A 103 -11.00 -1.32 -26.54
N PRO A 104 -11.62 -0.65 -25.54
CA PRO A 104 -12.65 0.35 -25.79
C PRO A 104 -12.01 1.62 -26.38
N VAL A 105 -12.34 1.91 -27.63
CA VAL A 105 -11.75 2.99 -28.43
C VAL A 105 -12.77 3.97 -29.01
N ALA A 106 -14.07 3.77 -28.73
CA ALA A 106 -15.12 4.66 -29.22
C ALA A 106 -14.84 6.12 -28.84
N GLY A 107 -14.95 7.02 -29.83
CA GLY A 107 -14.74 8.47 -29.65
C GLY A 107 -13.28 8.90 -29.40
N LEU A 108 -12.30 7.99 -29.43
CA LEU A 108 -10.89 8.36 -29.24
C LEU A 108 -10.24 8.83 -30.54
N SER A 109 -9.30 9.77 -30.41
CA SER A 109 -8.40 10.13 -31.50
C SER A 109 -7.43 8.98 -31.83
N PRO A 110 -6.83 8.92 -33.03
CA PRO A 110 -5.83 7.91 -33.37
C PRO A 110 -4.67 7.81 -32.36
N VAL A 111 -4.26 8.94 -31.78
CA VAL A 111 -3.24 9.00 -30.71
C VAL A 111 -3.75 8.35 -29.42
N GLY A 112 -5.03 8.58 -29.07
CA GLY A 112 -5.68 7.94 -27.93
C GLY A 112 -5.78 6.42 -28.08
N VAL A 113 -6.06 5.94 -29.29
CA VAL A 113 -6.07 4.50 -29.62
C VAL A 113 -4.67 3.91 -29.48
N LEU A 114 -3.66 4.54 -30.08
CA LEU A 114 -2.26 4.14 -29.97
C LEU A 114 -1.83 4.03 -28.51
N ARG A 115 -2.20 4.98 -27.66
CA ARG A 115 -1.87 4.96 -26.23
C ARG A 115 -2.43 3.71 -25.55
N LYS A 116 -3.71 3.35 -25.80
CA LYS A 116 -4.32 2.14 -25.21
C LYS A 116 -3.69 0.86 -25.71
N VAL A 117 -3.41 0.78 -27.00
CA VAL A 117 -2.69 -0.36 -27.60
C VAL A 117 -1.32 -0.51 -26.95
N HIS A 118 -0.56 0.59 -26.81
CA HIS A 118 0.73 0.58 -26.15
C HIS A 118 0.64 0.13 -24.68
N THR A 119 -0.37 0.59 -23.93
CA THR A 119 -0.64 0.11 -22.56
C THR A 119 -0.84 -1.40 -22.53
N ALA A 120 -1.68 -1.95 -23.41
CA ALA A 120 -1.92 -3.39 -23.47
C ALA A 120 -0.62 -4.18 -23.77
N LEU A 121 0.19 -3.71 -24.72
CA LEU A 121 1.45 -4.37 -25.09
C LEU A 121 2.46 -4.38 -23.95
N VAL A 122 2.71 -3.23 -23.32
CA VAL A 122 3.64 -3.13 -22.19
C VAL A 122 3.13 -3.96 -21.00
N GLY A 123 1.82 -4.00 -20.78
CA GLY A 123 1.22 -4.85 -19.75
C GLY A 123 1.59 -6.31 -19.94
N VAL A 124 1.45 -6.84 -21.14
CA VAL A 124 1.84 -8.22 -21.46
C VAL A 124 3.36 -8.42 -21.36
N GLU A 125 4.17 -7.49 -21.85
CA GLU A 125 5.64 -7.60 -21.83
C GLU A 125 6.26 -7.59 -20.42
N VAL A 126 5.63 -6.87 -19.48
CA VAL A 126 6.11 -6.69 -18.10
C VAL A 126 5.34 -7.58 -17.11
N GLY A 127 4.28 -8.25 -17.57
CA GLY A 127 3.43 -9.10 -16.71
C GLY A 127 2.51 -8.30 -15.77
N LEU A 128 2.04 -7.13 -16.22
CA LEU A 128 1.12 -6.26 -15.49
C LEU A 128 -0.25 -6.21 -16.15
N GLU A 129 -1.30 -6.18 -15.34
CA GLU A 129 -2.67 -6.04 -15.82
C GLU A 129 -3.01 -4.58 -16.07
N ALA A 130 -3.70 -4.29 -17.17
CA ALA A 130 -4.25 -2.96 -17.41
C ALA A 130 -5.53 -2.72 -16.61
N ASP A 131 -5.79 -1.47 -16.21
CA ASP A 131 -7.11 -1.09 -15.73
C ASP A 131 -8.18 -1.30 -16.81
N SER A 132 -9.46 -1.30 -16.42
CA SER A 132 -10.58 -1.55 -17.35
C SER A 132 -10.68 -0.54 -18.50
N ARG A 133 -9.99 0.61 -18.39
CA ARG A 133 -9.95 1.65 -19.42
C ARG A 133 -8.67 1.61 -20.24
N PHE A 134 -7.71 0.74 -19.92
CA PHE A 134 -6.36 0.72 -20.48
C PHE A 134 -5.64 2.07 -20.37
N GLU A 135 -5.92 2.83 -19.31
CA GLU A 135 -5.25 4.11 -19.03
C GLU A 135 -3.96 3.94 -18.22
N SER A 136 -3.89 2.88 -17.41
CA SER A 136 -2.74 2.54 -16.59
C SER A 136 -2.55 1.03 -16.46
N LEU A 137 -1.33 0.62 -16.11
CA LEU A 137 -1.01 -0.73 -15.67
C LEU A 137 -0.99 -0.78 -14.14
N LEU A 138 -1.59 -1.81 -13.56
CA LEU A 138 -1.77 -1.97 -12.13
C LEU A 138 -0.83 -3.06 -11.61
N GLY A 139 -0.19 -2.82 -10.47
CA GLY A 139 0.70 -3.79 -9.84
C GLY A 139 0.92 -3.54 -8.37
N THR A 140 1.68 -4.43 -7.72
CA THR A 140 2.16 -4.28 -6.35
C THR A 140 3.63 -4.61 -6.30
N PHE A 141 4.41 -3.88 -5.48
CA PHE A 141 5.83 -4.21 -5.26
C PHE A 141 6.04 -5.54 -4.54
N GLN A 142 4.97 -6.11 -4.01
CA GLN A 142 5.00 -7.46 -3.47
C GLN A 142 5.12 -8.51 -4.56
N ARG A 143 4.32 -8.41 -5.63
CA ARG A 143 4.36 -9.37 -6.74
C ARG A 143 5.54 -9.12 -7.67
N LEU A 144 5.84 -7.86 -7.93
CA LEU A 144 6.95 -7.44 -8.78
C LEU A 144 7.74 -6.35 -8.04
N PRO A 145 8.76 -6.73 -7.24
CA PRO A 145 9.57 -5.80 -6.47
C PRO A 145 10.07 -4.63 -7.31
N LEU A 146 10.17 -3.45 -6.70
CA LEU A 146 10.60 -2.24 -7.42
C LEU A 146 11.94 -2.45 -8.14
N PHE A 147 12.87 -3.15 -7.49
CA PHE A 147 14.19 -3.43 -8.04
C PHE A 147 14.21 -4.46 -9.16
N ASP A 148 13.13 -5.25 -9.32
CA ASP A 148 12.94 -6.17 -10.45
C ASP A 148 12.12 -5.48 -11.57
N LEU A 149 11.13 -4.68 -11.19
CA LEU A 149 10.31 -3.88 -12.11
C LEU A 149 11.15 -2.90 -12.93
N LEU A 150 11.99 -2.10 -12.27
CA LEU A 150 12.72 -1.03 -12.96
C LEU A 150 13.65 -1.56 -14.07
N PRO A 151 14.42 -2.64 -13.88
CA PRO A 151 15.14 -3.31 -14.97
C PRO A 151 14.24 -3.74 -16.13
N GLU A 152 13.06 -4.29 -15.87
CA GLU A 152 12.10 -4.67 -16.91
C GLU A 152 11.55 -3.46 -17.67
N LEU A 153 11.25 -2.36 -16.97
CA LEU A 153 10.84 -1.09 -17.58
C LEU A 153 11.96 -0.45 -18.41
N LYS A 154 13.22 -0.61 -17.97
CA LYS A 154 14.41 -0.22 -18.73
C LYS A 154 14.58 -1.05 -19.99
N ARG A 155 14.44 -2.37 -19.89
CA ARG A 155 14.50 -3.30 -21.02
C ARG A 155 13.42 -2.99 -22.07
N THR A 156 12.23 -2.60 -21.62
CA THR A 156 11.07 -2.24 -22.45
C THR A 156 11.03 -0.75 -22.82
N VAL A 157 12.07 0.04 -22.50
CA VAL A 157 12.24 1.46 -22.87
C VAL A 157 11.00 2.31 -22.49
N VAL A 158 10.39 1.98 -21.36
CA VAL A 158 9.12 2.59 -20.94
C VAL A 158 9.33 4.03 -20.47
N SER A 159 8.61 4.97 -21.07
CA SER A 159 8.46 6.33 -20.52
C SER A 159 7.13 6.46 -19.82
N GLY A 160 7.10 7.16 -18.69
CA GLY A 160 5.87 7.32 -17.94
C GLY A 160 6.07 7.78 -16.51
N ARG A 161 5.07 7.46 -15.69
CA ARG A 161 5.11 7.65 -14.24
C ARG A 161 4.66 6.38 -13.55
N LEU A 162 5.43 5.94 -12.58
CA LEU A 162 5.03 4.94 -11.61
C LEU A 162 4.44 5.70 -10.41
N VAL A 163 3.14 5.58 -10.17
CA VAL A 163 2.42 6.33 -9.13
C VAL A 163 2.00 5.38 -8.02
N MET A 164 2.34 5.73 -6.79
CA MET A 164 1.94 5.04 -5.57
C MET A 164 1.18 6.01 -4.66
N GLU A 165 0.71 5.54 -3.52
CA GLU A 165 -0.01 6.39 -2.58
C GLU A 165 0.85 7.53 -2.02
N GLU A 166 2.06 7.21 -1.54
CA GLU A 166 2.94 8.20 -0.89
C GLU A 166 4.01 8.78 -1.83
N GLY A 167 3.94 8.51 -3.13
CA GLY A 167 4.94 9.02 -4.06
C GLY A 167 4.76 8.65 -5.52
N GLU A 168 5.66 9.15 -6.35
CA GLU A 168 5.75 8.80 -7.77
C GLU A 168 7.20 8.75 -8.24
N ILE A 169 7.47 7.93 -9.26
CA ILE A 169 8.74 7.85 -9.98
C ILE A 169 8.49 8.23 -11.44
N GLY A 170 9.24 9.21 -11.94
CA GLY A 170 9.24 9.61 -13.34
C GLY A 170 10.23 8.78 -14.14
N LEU A 171 9.78 8.24 -15.26
CA LEU A 171 10.55 7.39 -16.16
C LEU A 171 10.68 8.04 -17.55
N GLU A 172 11.88 7.99 -18.11
CA GLU A 172 12.15 8.41 -19.48
C GLU A 172 13.05 7.37 -20.14
N ALA A 173 12.55 6.74 -21.20
CA ALA A 173 13.20 5.60 -21.86
C ALA A 173 13.64 4.51 -20.88
N GLY A 174 12.86 4.30 -19.82
CA GLY A 174 13.08 3.32 -18.76
C GLY A 174 14.15 3.69 -17.73
N GLU A 175 14.80 4.86 -17.86
CA GLU A 175 15.63 5.42 -16.80
C GLU A 175 14.77 6.16 -15.77
N VAL A 176 15.16 6.08 -14.50
CA VAL A 176 14.56 6.87 -13.43
C VAL A 176 15.12 8.28 -13.48
N ILE A 177 14.28 9.25 -13.84
CA ILE A 177 14.72 10.65 -13.99
C ILE A 177 14.32 11.54 -12.82
N ALA A 178 13.29 11.15 -12.09
CA ALA A 178 12.76 11.90 -10.96
C ALA A 178 12.05 10.94 -10.01
N ALA A 179 12.03 11.28 -8.73
CA ALA A 179 11.18 10.61 -7.74
C ALA A 179 10.67 11.66 -6.76
N ARG A 180 9.46 11.44 -6.25
CA ARG A 180 8.83 12.33 -5.26
C ARG A 180 8.12 11.49 -4.21
N SER A 181 8.33 11.81 -2.93
CA SER A 181 7.60 11.23 -1.81
C SER A 181 7.19 12.37 -0.86
N GLY A 182 5.90 12.68 -0.82
CA GLY A 182 5.40 13.91 -0.21
C GLY A 182 6.07 15.17 -0.78
N LYS A 183 6.76 15.93 0.09
CA LYS A 183 7.55 17.13 -0.29
C LYS A 183 8.98 16.79 -0.74
N VAL A 184 9.47 15.58 -0.46
CA VAL A 184 10.85 15.17 -0.75
C VAL A 184 10.99 14.73 -2.21
N ARG A 185 12.15 14.99 -2.80
CA ARG A 185 12.45 14.74 -4.22
C ARG A 185 13.79 14.05 -4.45
N GLY A 186 14.01 13.59 -5.68
CA GLY A 186 15.28 13.04 -6.14
C GLY A 186 15.63 11.69 -5.51
N VAL A 187 16.93 11.44 -5.33
CA VAL A 187 17.47 10.16 -4.82
C VAL A 187 16.88 9.79 -3.46
N LYS A 188 16.73 10.77 -2.56
CA LYS A 188 16.14 10.55 -1.25
C LYS A 188 14.68 10.10 -1.33
N ALA A 189 13.89 10.72 -2.21
CA ALA A 189 12.52 10.28 -2.44
C ALA A 189 12.46 8.86 -3.00
N PHE A 190 13.36 8.52 -3.92
CA PHE A 190 13.49 7.17 -4.46
C PHE A 190 13.82 6.16 -3.34
N ALA A 191 14.78 6.47 -2.47
CA ALA A 191 15.14 5.60 -1.34
C ALA A 191 13.97 5.37 -0.37
N ARG A 192 13.17 6.41 -0.06
CA ARG A 192 11.94 6.28 0.73
C ARG A 192 10.92 5.34 0.07
N ILE A 193 10.69 5.55 -1.22
CA ILE A 193 9.78 4.70 -2.02
C ILE A 193 10.28 3.25 -2.05
N ALA A 194 11.58 3.03 -2.18
CA ALA A 194 12.14 1.69 -2.21
C ALA A 194 11.97 0.94 -0.89
N ARG A 195 11.93 1.66 0.24
CA ARG A 195 11.68 1.09 1.58
C ARG A 195 10.23 0.63 1.76
N THR A 196 9.29 1.24 1.06
CA THR A 196 7.86 0.84 1.10
C THR A 196 7.59 -0.44 0.30
N ALA A 197 7.85 -1.59 0.91
CA ALA A 197 7.76 -2.92 0.30
C ALA A 197 6.32 -3.41 -0.02
N ALA A 198 5.28 -2.69 0.41
CA ALA A 198 3.88 -3.12 0.31
C ALA A 198 3.00 -2.20 -0.56
N ALA A 199 3.57 -1.20 -1.23
CA ALA A 199 2.76 -0.25 -1.98
C ALA A 199 2.20 -0.87 -3.27
N SER A 200 0.89 -0.68 -3.47
CA SER A 200 0.27 -0.77 -4.80
C SER A 200 0.77 0.37 -5.68
N PHE A 201 0.98 0.10 -6.96
CA PHE A 201 1.40 1.10 -7.93
C PHE A 201 0.52 1.09 -9.19
N ARG A 202 0.50 2.26 -9.86
CA ARG A 202 -0.07 2.47 -11.18
C ARG A 202 1.01 2.99 -12.10
N LEU A 203 1.29 2.28 -13.19
CA LEU A 203 2.20 2.73 -14.23
C LEU A 203 1.39 3.41 -15.34
N LEU A 204 1.57 4.72 -15.44
CA LEU A 204 0.98 5.58 -16.46
C LEU A 204 1.99 5.75 -17.59
N LEU A 205 1.72 5.20 -18.77
CA LEU A 205 2.60 5.32 -19.92
C LEU A 205 2.46 6.68 -20.61
N GLY A 206 3.58 7.19 -21.13
CA GLY A 206 3.64 8.45 -21.87
C GLY A 206 4.77 9.35 -21.39
N PRO A 207 4.75 10.66 -21.71
CA PRO A 207 5.74 11.58 -21.16
C PRO A 207 5.57 11.66 -19.65
N SER A 208 6.69 11.56 -18.91
CA SER A 208 6.66 11.68 -17.45
C SER A 208 6.19 13.07 -17.00
N GLY A 209 6.45 14.11 -17.80
CA GLY A 209 6.24 15.51 -17.45
C GLY A 209 7.17 16.01 -16.34
N ALA A 210 8.08 15.17 -15.86
CA ALA A 210 9.03 15.50 -14.80
C ALA A 210 10.31 16.09 -15.40
N THR A 211 10.92 17.04 -14.70
CA THR A 211 12.28 17.49 -15.01
C THR A 211 13.27 16.46 -14.47
N ARG A 212 14.35 16.19 -15.19
CA ARG A 212 15.39 15.27 -14.73
C ARG A 212 16.11 15.85 -13.50
N GLU A 213 15.91 15.21 -12.36
CA GLU A 213 16.50 15.55 -11.06
C GLU A 213 17.50 14.47 -10.60
N ILE A 214 17.34 13.22 -11.07
CA ILE A 214 18.21 12.08 -10.78
C ILE A 214 19.18 11.89 -11.96
N LYS A 215 20.48 11.86 -11.64
CA LYS A 215 21.57 11.75 -12.63
C LYS A 215 22.24 10.38 -12.64
N GLN A 216 22.11 9.63 -11.55
CA GLN A 216 22.61 8.28 -11.41
C GLN A 216 21.95 7.36 -12.43
N ASP A 217 22.71 6.40 -12.96
CA ASP A 217 22.13 5.30 -13.69
C ASP A 217 21.33 4.39 -12.72
N LEU A 218 20.44 3.57 -13.30
CA LEU A 218 19.57 2.70 -12.51
C LEU A 218 20.30 1.78 -11.52
N VAL A 219 21.47 1.22 -11.88
CA VAL A 219 22.19 0.28 -11.00
C VAL A 219 22.75 1.01 -9.79
N SER A 220 23.38 2.16 -10.02
CA SER A 220 23.89 3.03 -8.95
C SER A 220 22.75 3.51 -8.03
N LEU A 221 21.60 3.85 -8.60
CA LEU A 221 20.44 4.31 -7.83
C LEU A 221 19.85 3.21 -6.93
N ILE A 222 19.73 1.98 -7.44
CA ILE A 222 19.27 0.83 -6.66
C ILE A 222 20.25 0.53 -5.51
N ALA A 223 21.57 0.57 -5.78
CA ALA A 223 22.57 0.33 -4.74
C ALA A 223 22.46 1.34 -3.58
N VAL A 224 22.28 2.62 -3.89
CA VAL A 224 22.06 3.67 -2.87
C VAL A 224 20.81 3.39 -2.03
N ALA A 225 19.71 2.96 -2.66
CA ALA A 225 18.47 2.67 -1.94
C ALA A 225 18.60 1.46 -1.00
N ILE A 226 19.29 0.39 -1.43
CA ILE A 226 19.56 -0.79 -0.60
C ILE A 226 20.43 -0.41 0.60
N GLU A 227 21.49 0.37 0.37
CA GLU A 227 22.39 0.81 1.44
C GLU A 227 21.67 1.74 2.43
N ASP A 228 20.85 2.67 1.94
CA ASP A 228 20.03 3.55 2.78
C ASP A 228 19.06 2.77 3.67
N GLN A 229 18.40 1.75 3.12
CA GLN A 229 17.49 0.90 3.88
C GLN A 229 18.21 0.23 5.05
N HIS A 230 19.39 -0.35 4.81
CA HIS A 230 20.17 -1.00 5.85
C HIS A 230 20.60 -0.02 6.96
N ARG A 231 21.13 1.16 6.58
CA ARG A 231 21.52 2.21 7.53
C ARG A 231 20.32 2.70 8.35
N PHE A 232 19.15 2.83 7.72
CA PHE A 232 17.93 3.28 8.38
C PHE A 232 17.46 2.28 9.45
N GLU A 233 17.43 0.99 9.12
CA GLU A 233 17.06 -0.08 10.06
C GLU A 233 18.02 -0.14 11.25
N GLU A 234 19.33 -0.01 11.00
CA GLU A 234 20.32 -0.02 12.08
C GLU A 234 20.24 1.23 12.98
N ALA A 235 20.08 2.41 12.38
CA ALA A 235 20.07 3.66 13.14
C ALA A 235 18.80 3.83 13.98
N THR A 236 17.63 3.42 13.46
CA THR A 236 16.35 3.48 14.21
C THR A 236 16.32 2.56 15.43
N GLY A 237 17.16 1.52 15.47
CA GLY A 237 17.36 0.69 16.67
C GLY A 237 18.26 1.33 17.74
N LYS A 238 19.03 2.37 17.40
CA LYS A 238 20.05 2.98 18.28
C LYS A 238 19.69 4.39 18.73
N LEU A 239 19.01 5.15 17.88
CA LEU A 239 18.56 6.51 18.17
C LEU A 239 17.25 6.51 18.96
N PRO A 240 16.96 7.58 19.72
CA PRO A 240 15.63 7.76 20.30
C PRO A 240 14.60 8.00 19.19
N ASP A 241 13.34 8.13 19.59
CA ASP A 241 12.24 8.34 18.64
C ASP A 241 12.50 9.53 17.71
N LEU A 242 12.07 9.42 16.44
CA LEU A 242 12.30 10.47 15.46
C LEU A 242 11.66 11.82 15.82
N ALA A 243 10.69 11.86 16.75
CA ALA A 243 10.15 13.10 17.26
C ALA A 243 10.93 13.73 18.42
N SER A 244 11.94 13.05 18.95
CA SER A 244 12.88 13.62 19.90
C SER A 244 13.58 14.82 19.27
N ARG A 245 13.90 15.84 20.06
CA ARG A 245 14.60 17.03 19.61
C ARG A 245 16.10 16.84 19.81
N ALA A 246 16.87 16.80 18.73
CA ALA A 246 18.32 16.82 18.78
C ALA A 246 18.79 18.22 19.20
N ARG A 247 19.68 18.27 20.19
CA ARG A 247 20.33 19.47 20.70
C ARG A 247 21.83 19.35 20.46
N LEU A 248 22.42 20.44 19.99
CA LEU A 248 23.86 20.58 19.83
C LEU A 248 24.54 20.89 21.17
N GLU A 249 25.56 20.11 21.52
CA GLU A 249 26.46 20.36 22.65
C GLU A 249 27.78 20.99 22.16
N MET A 250 28.03 22.23 22.54
CA MET A 250 29.26 22.94 22.19
C MET A 250 30.24 22.95 23.37
N GLY A 251 31.26 22.09 23.30
CA GLY A 251 32.39 22.05 24.24
C GLY A 251 33.74 22.33 23.54
N PRO A 252 34.87 22.33 24.28
CA PRO A 252 36.20 22.57 23.69
C PRO A 252 36.54 21.60 22.54
N ALA A 253 36.13 20.34 22.65
CA ALA A 253 36.34 19.32 21.61
C ALA A 253 35.60 19.64 20.29
N PHE A 254 34.53 20.43 20.34
CA PHE A 254 33.76 20.81 19.15
C PHE A 254 34.61 21.64 18.19
N PHE A 255 35.38 22.59 18.72
CA PHE A 255 36.20 23.51 17.93
C PHE A 255 37.48 22.89 17.36
N SER A 256 37.92 21.75 17.90
CA SER A 256 39.09 21.01 17.43
C SER A 256 38.75 19.81 16.54
N THR A 257 37.46 19.46 16.41
CA THR A 257 37.01 18.33 15.60
C THR A 257 36.82 18.73 14.14
N GLN A 258 37.30 17.89 13.23
CA GLN A 258 37.00 18.02 11.80
C GLN A 258 35.73 17.24 11.47
N PHE A 259 34.63 17.97 11.23
CA PHE A 259 33.35 17.40 10.83
C PHE A 259 33.27 17.16 9.33
N SER A 260 32.64 16.05 8.93
CA SER A 260 32.32 15.76 7.53
C SER A 260 31.30 16.78 6.97
N PRO A 261 31.17 16.95 5.64
CA PRO A 261 30.16 17.85 5.07
C PRO A 261 28.73 17.53 5.53
N SER A 262 28.37 16.25 5.65
CA SER A 262 27.04 15.81 6.13
C SER A 262 26.84 16.17 7.61
N GLN A 263 27.87 16.01 8.44
CA GLN A 263 27.83 16.42 9.84
C GLN A 263 27.71 17.94 9.99
N GLN A 264 28.46 18.72 9.20
CA GLN A 264 28.35 20.17 9.21
C GLN A 264 26.92 20.64 8.85
N ALA A 265 26.28 20.01 7.88
CA ALA A 265 24.91 20.31 7.50
C ALA A 265 23.90 19.98 8.62
N LEU A 266 24.07 18.84 9.29
CA LEU A 266 23.29 18.47 10.49
C LEU A 266 23.44 19.51 11.60
N LEU A 267 24.68 19.83 11.97
CA LEU A 267 25.02 20.78 13.03
C LEU A 267 24.46 22.18 12.73
N ALA A 268 24.48 22.61 11.47
CA ALA A 268 23.94 23.90 11.04
C ALA A 268 22.42 24.02 11.25
N LEU A 269 21.68 22.90 11.19
CA LEU A 269 20.24 22.86 11.46
C LEU A 269 19.90 22.80 12.96
N MET A 270 20.87 22.47 13.81
CA MET A 270 20.71 22.30 15.27
C MET A 270 21.09 23.55 16.08
N GLN A 271 20.91 24.76 15.53
CA GLN A 271 21.11 26.00 16.30
C GLN A 271 20.15 26.11 17.49
N GLN A 272 19.00 25.45 17.41
CA GLN A 272 18.05 25.22 18.48
C GLN A 272 17.66 23.74 18.49
N PRO A 273 17.10 23.22 19.59
CA PRO A 273 16.59 21.86 19.64
C PRO A 273 15.59 21.59 18.52
N VAL A 274 15.86 20.61 17.67
CA VAL A 274 15.08 20.34 16.45
C VAL A 274 14.70 18.88 16.37
N ALA A 275 13.46 18.59 16.03
CA ALA A 275 12.99 17.21 15.94
C ALA A 275 13.84 16.41 14.94
N VAL A 276 14.19 15.17 15.28
CA VAL A 276 15.04 14.32 14.42
C VAL A 276 14.40 14.10 13.05
N TRP A 277 13.10 13.87 12.97
CA TRP A 277 12.39 13.73 11.69
C TRP A 277 12.53 14.98 10.81
N ARG A 278 12.66 16.17 11.41
CA ARG A 278 12.84 17.43 10.69
C ARG A 278 14.27 17.56 10.18
N LEU A 279 15.27 17.11 10.93
CA LEU A 279 16.65 17.00 10.43
C LEU A 279 16.70 16.05 9.24
N VAL A 280 16.08 14.87 9.40
CA VAL A 280 15.94 13.88 8.34
C VAL A 280 15.31 14.53 7.13
N ASP A 281 14.13 15.14 7.23
CA ASP A 281 13.42 15.76 6.09
C ASP A 281 14.17 16.92 5.43
N SER A 282 14.85 17.76 6.21
CA SER A 282 15.47 19.00 5.72
C SER A 282 16.75 18.77 4.91
N LEU A 283 17.44 17.66 5.14
CA LEU A 283 18.69 17.37 4.45
C LEU A 283 18.46 16.62 3.13
N PRO A 284 19.24 16.90 2.07
CA PRO A 284 19.05 16.27 0.77
C PRO A 284 19.53 14.80 0.73
N ALA A 285 20.35 14.38 1.69
CA ALA A 285 20.88 13.02 1.78
C ALA A 285 19.77 12.00 2.12
N PRO A 286 19.92 10.73 1.69
CA PRO A 286 19.03 9.63 2.09
C PRO A 286 18.85 9.51 3.61
N ASP A 287 17.68 9.07 4.07
CA ASP A 287 17.31 9.18 5.50
C ASP A 287 18.22 8.36 6.41
N GLY A 288 18.58 7.15 6.01
CA GLY A 288 19.47 6.26 6.75
C GLY A 288 20.87 6.85 6.90
N GLU A 289 21.38 7.51 5.86
CA GLU A 289 22.65 8.26 5.95
C GLU A 289 22.57 9.40 6.97
N VAL A 290 21.49 10.18 6.94
CA VAL A 290 21.29 11.28 7.88
C VAL A 290 21.23 10.77 9.32
N LEU A 291 20.48 9.69 9.56
CA LEU A 291 20.36 9.08 10.88
C LEU A 291 21.67 8.46 11.36
N GLU A 292 22.44 7.82 10.49
CA GLU A 292 23.75 7.26 10.85
C GLU A 292 24.72 8.37 11.29
N GLU A 293 24.82 9.47 10.54
CA GLU A 293 25.67 10.60 10.91
C GLU A 293 25.21 11.29 12.20
N LEU A 294 23.90 11.38 12.41
CA LEU A 294 23.34 11.89 13.65
C LEU A 294 23.70 10.99 14.85
N TRP A 295 23.65 9.68 14.68
CA TRP A 295 24.10 8.72 15.70
C TRP A 295 25.60 8.85 15.98
N ARG A 296 26.45 9.00 14.95
CA ARG A 296 27.89 9.26 15.13
C ARG A 296 28.16 10.52 15.93
N LEU A 297 27.48 11.62 15.62
CA LEU A 297 27.60 12.88 16.38
C LEU A 297 27.18 12.73 17.84
N GLN A 298 26.17 11.91 18.12
CA GLN A 298 25.77 11.60 19.50
C GLN A 298 26.83 10.76 20.23
N GLN A 299 27.42 9.76 19.58
CA GLN A 299 28.52 8.97 20.18
C GLN A 299 29.77 9.81 20.44
N MET A 300 30.02 10.83 19.62
CA MET A 300 31.09 11.80 19.82
C MET A 300 30.80 12.83 20.92
N GLY A 301 29.58 12.84 21.48
CA GLY A 301 29.15 13.76 22.53
C GLY A 301 28.80 15.16 22.04
N PHE A 302 28.58 15.35 20.73
CA PHE A 302 28.20 16.64 20.14
C PHE A 302 26.69 16.81 20.00
N VAL A 303 25.94 15.73 20.07
CA VAL A 303 24.48 15.78 20.02
C VAL A 303 23.89 15.04 21.21
N THR A 304 22.99 15.72 21.89
CA THR A 304 22.09 15.12 22.89
C THR A 304 20.66 15.12 22.34
N PHE A 305 19.80 14.32 22.94
CA PHE A 305 18.39 14.27 22.55
C PHE A 305 17.52 14.65 23.73
N GLU A 306 16.64 15.62 23.50
CA GLU A 306 15.51 15.91 24.35
C GLU A 306 14.34 15.08 23.86
N GLU A 307 13.72 14.32 24.75
CA GLU A 307 12.55 13.53 24.39
C GLU A 307 11.39 14.45 23.95
N PRO A 308 10.50 13.97 23.06
CA PRO A 308 9.35 14.76 22.66
C PRO A 308 8.45 15.07 23.88
N GLU A 309 7.80 16.24 23.88
CA GLU A 309 6.90 16.73 24.96
C GLU A 309 5.59 15.93 25.16
N TYR A 310 5.52 14.68 24.73
CA TYR A 310 4.34 13.85 24.98
C TYR A 310 4.65 12.75 26.00
N ALA A 311 4.04 12.91 27.17
CA ALA A 311 4.13 11.99 28.29
C ALA A 311 3.52 10.60 27.98
N VAL A 312 2.72 10.47 26.92
CA VAL A 312 1.99 9.24 26.58
C VAL A 312 2.54 8.61 25.29
N ARG A 313 2.85 7.32 25.33
CA ARG A 313 3.18 6.47 24.19
C ARG A 313 2.01 5.60 23.79
N ILE A 314 1.88 5.37 22.49
CA ILE A 314 0.87 4.46 21.95
C ILE A 314 1.55 3.14 21.63
N LEU A 315 0.98 2.07 22.15
CA LEU A 315 1.30 0.71 21.73
C LEU A 315 0.09 0.15 20.99
N THR A 316 0.31 -0.52 19.87
CA THR A 316 -0.70 -1.33 19.19
C THR A 316 -0.07 -2.65 18.75
N ASP A 317 -0.85 -3.52 18.12
CA ASP A 317 -0.38 -4.81 17.62
C ASP A 317 -0.37 -4.86 16.10
N SER A 318 0.37 -5.81 15.51
CA SER A 318 0.61 -5.85 14.06
C SER A 318 -0.67 -5.94 13.22
N THR A 319 -1.79 -6.38 13.80
CA THR A 319 -3.08 -6.41 13.09
C THR A 319 -3.70 -5.04 12.88
N ALA A 320 -3.06 -3.96 13.34
CA ALA A 320 -3.41 -2.60 12.99
C ALA A 320 -3.16 -2.30 11.49
N ASP A 321 -2.33 -3.12 10.83
CA ASP A 321 -1.90 -2.98 9.44
C ASP A 321 -1.47 -1.54 9.09
N LEU A 322 -0.88 -0.84 10.08
CA LEU A 322 -0.36 0.50 9.87
C LEU A 322 0.87 0.44 8.96
N PRO A 323 0.98 1.34 7.95
CA PRO A 323 2.23 1.52 7.23
C PRO A 323 3.38 1.80 8.22
N PRO A 324 4.53 1.10 8.12
CA PRO A 324 5.64 1.26 9.05
C PRO A 324 6.13 2.71 9.19
N GLU A 325 6.17 3.44 8.10
CA GLU A 325 6.57 4.85 8.05
C GLU A 325 5.59 5.73 8.84
N LEU A 326 4.30 5.40 8.80
CA LEU A 326 3.26 6.13 9.50
C LEU A 326 3.29 5.82 11.00
N ALA A 327 3.45 4.55 11.38
CA ALA A 327 3.65 4.15 12.77
C ALA A 327 4.88 4.85 13.38
N LEU A 328 6.01 4.83 12.66
CA LEU A 328 7.25 5.49 13.07
C LEU A 328 7.09 7.01 13.17
N ARG A 329 6.50 7.66 12.16
CA ARG A 329 6.24 9.11 12.17
C ARG A 329 5.37 9.53 13.34
N HIS A 330 4.48 8.67 13.82
CA HIS A 330 3.61 8.93 14.98
C HIS A 330 4.16 8.40 16.31
N GLY A 331 5.35 7.77 16.31
CA GLY A 331 5.95 7.19 17.52
C GLY A 331 5.12 6.06 18.12
N ILE A 332 4.38 5.32 17.28
CA ILE A 332 3.52 4.20 17.66
C ILE A 332 4.38 2.93 17.71
N HIS A 333 4.41 2.29 18.88
CA HIS A 333 5.06 1.00 19.06
C HIS A 333 4.13 -0.13 18.60
N VAL A 334 4.61 -1.01 17.72
CA VAL A 334 3.82 -2.12 17.18
C VAL A 334 4.37 -3.45 17.69
N ILE A 335 3.60 -4.16 18.51
CA ILE A 335 3.96 -5.50 18.98
C ILE A 335 3.54 -6.56 17.94
N PRO A 336 4.45 -7.43 17.46
CA PRO A 336 4.11 -8.37 16.40
C PRO A 336 3.28 -9.54 16.91
N LEU A 337 2.23 -9.89 16.15
CA LEU A 337 1.63 -11.22 16.22
C LEU A 337 2.45 -12.21 15.39
N SER A 338 2.13 -13.50 15.47
CA SER A 338 2.82 -14.53 14.69
C SER A 338 1.89 -15.29 13.77
N VAL A 339 2.36 -15.58 12.56
CA VAL A 339 1.77 -16.53 11.63
C VAL A 339 2.57 -17.83 11.71
N ILE A 340 1.85 -18.94 11.83
CA ILE A 340 2.39 -20.29 11.90
C ILE A 340 2.04 -20.97 10.57
N PHE A 341 3.04 -21.21 9.75
CA PHE A 341 2.90 -21.80 8.42
C PHE A 341 3.60 -23.17 8.39
N GLY A 342 2.84 -24.24 8.63
CA GLY A 342 3.42 -25.55 8.89
C GLY A 342 4.20 -25.56 10.20
N GLU A 343 5.53 -25.74 10.12
CA GLU A 343 6.46 -25.68 11.27
C GLU A 343 7.12 -24.31 11.44
N GLU A 344 6.99 -23.42 10.45
CA GLU A 344 7.60 -22.08 10.50
C GLU A 344 6.75 -21.13 11.34
N ILE A 345 7.39 -20.39 12.28
CA ILE A 345 6.76 -19.34 13.08
C ILE A 345 7.38 -18.01 12.65
N LEU A 346 6.56 -17.12 12.09
CA LEU A 346 7.00 -15.86 11.49
C LEU A 346 6.28 -14.71 12.16
N ARG A 347 7.04 -13.72 12.66
CA ARG A 347 6.48 -12.50 13.25
C ARG A 347 6.02 -11.55 12.16
N ASP A 348 4.77 -11.13 12.28
CA ASP A 348 4.09 -10.23 11.36
C ASP A 348 4.72 -8.83 11.39
N GLY A 349 5.11 -8.33 10.21
CA GLY A 349 5.82 -7.06 10.05
C GLY A 349 7.31 -7.10 10.40
N ILE A 350 7.84 -8.25 10.84
CA ILE A 350 9.26 -8.43 11.18
C ILE A 350 9.91 -9.51 10.32
N ASP A 351 9.42 -10.75 10.39
CA ASP A 351 9.98 -11.89 9.65
C ASP A 351 9.24 -12.13 8.32
N ILE A 352 8.00 -11.64 8.23
CA ILE A 352 7.12 -11.80 7.08
C ILE A 352 6.35 -10.51 6.78
N THR A 353 6.37 -10.12 5.50
CA THR A 353 5.58 -9.01 4.96
C THR A 353 4.28 -9.53 4.34
N PRO A 354 3.26 -8.68 4.13
CA PRO A 354 2.02 -9.11 3.49
C PRO A 354 2.25 -9.77 2.13
N GLY A 355 3.18 -9.26 1.33
CA GLY A 355 3.51 -9.81 0.02
C GLY A 355 4.08 -11.20 0.04
N LYS A 356 5.09 -11.39 0.89
CA LYS A 356 5.67 -12.70 1.10
C LYS A 356 4.62 -13.69 1.61
N PHE A 357 3.72 -13.23 2.49
CA PHE A 357 2.62 -14.06 2.99
C PHE A 357 1.66 -14.50 1.90
N TYR A 358 1.14 -13.59 1.06
CA TYR A 358 0.20 -13.97 0.01
C TYR A 358 0.86 -14.83 -1.08
N GLN A 359 2.13 -14.60 -1.41
CA GLN A 359 2.91 -15.50 -2.28
C GLN A 359 3.04 -16.90 -1.67
N MET A 360 3.39 -17.00 -0.39
CA MET A 360 3.49 -18.28 0.31
C MET A 360 2.15 -19.01 0.34
N LEU A 361 1.05 -18.28 0.59
CA LEU A 361 -0.31 -18.84 0.63
C LEU A 361 -0.73 -19.38 -0.74
N GLU A 362 -0.38 -18.69 -1.82
CA GLU A 362 -0.66 -19.12 -3.20
C GLU A 362 0.20 -20.32 -3.62
N ALA A 363 1.49 -20.33 -3.23
CA ALA A 363 2.41 -21.42 -3.56
C ALA A 363 2.17 -22.71 -2.76
N ARG A 364 1.63 -22.60 -1.54
CA ARG A 364 1.48 -23.72 -0.58
C ARG A 364 0.00 -23.95 -0.21
N LYS A 365 -0.84 -24.23 -1.20
CA LYS A 365 -2.31 -24.36 -1.05
C LYS A 365 -2.75 -25.50 -0.11
N ASP A 366 -1.88 -26.47 0.14
CA ASP A 366 -2.08 -27.61 1.03
C ASP A 366 -1.91 -27.26 2.51
N VAL A 367 -1.25 -26.14 2.84
CA VAL A 367 -0.99 -25.71 4.20
C VAL A 367 -1.80 -24.45 4.52
N HIS A 368 -2.80 -24.59 5.40
CA HIS A 368 -3.52 -23.43 5.91
C HIS A 368 -2.78 -22.83 7.12
N PRO A 369 -2.41 -21.52 7.09
CA PRO A 369 -1.73 -20.90 8.21
C PRO A 369 -2.61 -20.80 9.45
N ARG A 370 -1.97 -20.69 10.60
CA ARG A 370 -2.60 -20.36 11.89
C ARG A 370 -1.97 -19.07 12.44
N THR A 371 -2.64 -18.43 13.38
CA THR A 371 -2.14 -17.19 13.99
C THR A 371 -2.05 -17.33 15.51
N SER A 372 -1.05 -16.70 16.11
CA SER A 372 -0.91 -16.58 17.57
C SER A 372 -0.86 -15.10 17.99
N PRO A 373 -1.56 -14.72 19.08
CA PRO A 373 -1.38 -13.41 19.71
C PRO A 373 0.04 -13.26 20.26
N PRO A 374 0.48 -12.03 20.59
CA PRO A 374 1.73 -11.81 21.31
C PRO A 374 1.61 -12.43 22.70
N SER A 375 2.72 -12.98 23.21
CA SER A 375 2.74 -13.57 24.54
C SER A 375 2.61 -12.48 25.61
N LYS A 376 2.10 -12.86 26.80
CA LYS A 376 2.17 -12.00 27.99
C LYS A 376 3.60 -11.52 28.28
N GLY A 377 4.60 -12.39 28.12
CA GLY A 377 6.02 -12.05 28.32
C GLY A 377 6.52 -10.97 27.37
N SER A 378 6.05 -10.97 26.12
CA SER A 378 6.36 -9.93 25.14
C SER A 378 5.79 -8.57 25.58
N PHE A 379 4.53 -8.55 26.01
CA PHE A 379 3.92 -7.33 26.57
C PHE A 379 4.64 -6.84 27.82
N LEU A 380 5.02 -7.73 28.75
CA LEU A 380 5.77 -7.36 29.95
C LEU A 380 7.09 -6.67 29.62
N ALA A 381 7.84 -7.20 28.65
CA ALA A 381 9.10 -6.61 28.22
C ALA A 381 8.90 -5.20 27.66
N ASP A 382 7.95 -5.03 26.74
CA ASP A 382 7.66 -3.75 26.10
C ASP A 382 7.13 -2.71 27.10
N TYR A 383 6.17 -3.08 27.95
CA TYR A 383 5.64 -2.19 28.98
C TYR A 383 6.70 -1.81 30.01
N ALA A 384 7.53 -2.75 30.46
CA ALA A 384 8.61 -2.46 31.40
C ALA A 384 9.67 -1.51 30.81
N ALA A 385 9.89 -1.54 29.49
CA ALA A 385 10.75 -0.58 28.81
C ALA A 385 10.09 0.81 28.71
N LEU A 386 8.83 0.87 28.27
CA LEU A 386 8.11 2.11 28.03
C LEU A 386 7.76 2.85 29.34
N LEU A 387 7.25 2.15 30.34
CA LEU A 387 6.74 2.74 31.60
C LEU A 387 7.82 3.41 32.44
N ARG A 388 9.11 3.16 32.16
CA ARG A 388 10.23 3.88 32.77
C ARG A 388 10.21 5.37 32.47
N ARG A 389 9.61 5.77 31.33
CA ARG A 389 9.63 7.15 30.83
C ARG A 389 8.27 7.68 30.44
N TYR A 390 7.34 6.81 30.05
CA TYR A 390 6.09 7.20 29.42
C TYR A 390 4.90 6.55 30.08
N ASP A 391 3.79 7.26 30.14
CA ASP A 391 2.49 6.63 30.25
C ASP A 391 2.21 5.90 28.93
N VAL A 392 1.38 4.87 28.98
CA VAL A 392 1.14 4.03 27.81
C VAL A 392 -0.36 3.85 27.59
N VAL A 393 -0.80 4.06 26.37
CA VAL A 393 -2.12 3.64 25.89
C VAL A 393 -1.92 2.52 24.88
N SER A 394 -2.35 1.32 25.25
CA SER A 394 -2.19 0.10 24.48
C SER A 394 -3.49 -0.28 23.77
N VAL A 395 -3.59 0.01 22.47
CA VAL A 395 -4.80 -0.15 21.65
C VAL A 395 -4.72 -1.43 20.83
N HIS A 396 -5.65 -2.36 21.04
CA HIS A 396 -5.56 -3.70 20.47
C HIS A 396 -6.77 -4.11 19.65
N ILE A 397 -6.56 -5.08 18.77
CA ILE A 397 -7.61 -5.79 18.03
C ILE A 397 -8.75 -6.23 18.94
N SER A 398 -9.95 -6.30 18.37
CA SER A 398 -11.14 -6.85 19.03
C SER A 398 -10.88 -8.16 19.78
N GLU A 399 -11.31 -8.19 21.04
CA GLU A 399 -11.28 -9.39 21.88
C GLU A 399 -12.16 -10.54 21.39
N LYS A 400 -13.11 -10.25 20.50
CA LYS A 400 -13.90 -11.30 19.84
C LYS A 400 -13.09 -12.05 18.77
N MET A 401 -11.92 -11.53 18.39
CA MET A 401 -11.06 -12.08 17.34
C MET A 401 -9.75 -12.66 17.86
N SER A 402 -9.18 -12.05 18.91
CA SER A 402 -7.88 -12.41 19.46
C SER A 402 -7.81 -12.27 20.99
N LEU A 403 -6.93 -13.06 21.61
CA LEU A 403 -6.56 -12.93 23.03
C LEU A 403 -5.53 -11.80 23.27
N THR A 404 -5.12 -11.04 22.25
CA THR A 404 -4.11 -9.98 22.37
C THR A 404 -4.39 -9.01 23.52
N ALA A 405 -5.60 -8.45 23.59
CA ALA A 405 -5.97 -7.52 24.66
C ALA A 405 -6.09 -8.20 26.04
N ALA A 406 -6.41 -9.50 26.08
CA ALA A 406 -6.42 -10.27 27.33
C ALA A 406 -4.99 -10.45 27.85
N ASN A 407 -4.06 -10.90 26.99
CA ASN A 407 -2.63 -11.04 27.33
C ASN A 407 -2.02 -9.71 27.77
N ALA A 408 -2.40 -8.59 27.13
CA ALA A 408 -2.00 -7.24 27.52
C ALA A 408 -2.48 -6.87 28.94
N ARG A 409 -3.72 -7.23 29.32
CA ARG A 409 -4.24 -6.98 30.68
C ARG A 409 -3.59 -7.87 31.73
N GLU A 410 -3.33 -9.13 31.40
CA GLU A 410 -2.58 -10.03 32.28
C GLU A 410 -1.17 -9.47 32.56
N ALA A 411 -0.48 -9.01 31.52
CA ALA A 411 0.82 -8.34 31.68
C ALA A 411 0.74 -7.08 32.55
N ARG A 412 -0.30 -6.24 32.35
CA ARG A 412 -0.55 -5.07 33.21
C ARG A 412 -0.73 -5.44 34.68
N GLY A 413 -1.44 -6.53 34.98
CA GLY A 413 -1.66 -7.00 36.36
C GLY A 413 -0.36 -7.40 37.07
N GLU A 414 0.60 -7.96 36.34
CA GLU A 414 1.92 -8.31 36.89
C GLU A 414 2.83 -7.08 37.11
N LEU A 415 2.50 -5.94 36.50
CA LEU A 415 3.22 -4.68 36.63
C LEU A 415 2.65 -3.76 37.72
N GLU A 416 1.74 -4.23 38.57
CA GLU A 416 1.09 -3.40 39.60
C GLU A 416 2.07 -2.74 40.57
N SER A 417 3.19 -3.42 40.88
CA SER A 417 4.28 -2.84 41.67
C SER A 417 4.98 -1.68 40.95
N VAL A 418 5.21 -1.79 39.64
CA VAL A 418 5.78 -0.73 38.80
C VAL A 418 4.79 0.43 38.67
N LEU A 419 3.50 0.13 38.48
CA LEU A 419 2.41 1.10 38.35
C LEU A 419 2.11 1.86 39.64
N SER A 420 2.59 1.38 40.79
CA SER A 420 2.43 2.03 42.09
C SER A 420 3.67 2.82 42.52
N GLN A 421 4.79 2.67 41.82
CA GLN A 421 6.05 3.34 42.16
C GLN A 421 6.24 4.61 41.33
N PRO A 422 6.59 5.75 41.97
CA PRO A 422 6.96 6.94 41.22
C PRO A 422 8.20 6.70 40.36
N ARG A 423 8.21 7.27 39.16
CA ARG A 423 9.40 7.43 38.32
C ARG A 423 10.38 8.39 38.98
N ALA A 424 11.57 8.52 38.39
CA ALA A 424 12.62 9.43 38.84
C ALA A 424 12.17 10.91 38.88
N ASP A 425 11.18 11.29 38.08
CA ASP A 425 10.58 12.63 38.06
C ASP A 425 9.44 12.82 39.09
N GLY A 426 9.16 11.80 39.91
CA GLY A 426 8.10 11.82 40.92
C GLY A 426 6.70 11.50 40.39
N THR A 427 6.53 11.24 39.10
CA THR A 427 5.24 10.88 38.49
C THR A 427 4.93 9.39 38.65
N VAL A 428 3.67 9.03 38.87
CA VAL A 428 3.23 7.63 38.90
C VAL A 428 2.86 7.20 37.48
N PRO A 429 3.43 6.10 36.95
CA PRO A 429 3.20 5.70 35.57
C PRO A 429 1.77 5.20 35.35
N SER A 430 1.16 5.57 34.21
CA SER A 430 -0.15 5.07 33.79
C SER A 430 -0.03 4.08 32.63
N LEU A 431 -0.76 2.96 32.70
CA LEU A 431 -0.91 1.99 31.61
C LEU A 431 -2.39 1.71 31.39
N GLU A 432 -2.90 2.12 30.23
CA GLU A 432 -4.28 1.96 29.82
C GLU A 432 -4.39 0.96 28.67
N ILE A 433 -5.22 -0.07 28.82
CA ILE A 433 -5.45 -1.09 27.77
C ILE A 433 -6.81 -0.84 27.12
N VAL A 434 -6.82 -0.68 25.80
CA VAL A 434 -8.01 -0.39 25.00
C VAL A 434 -8.36 -1.57 24.11
N ASN A 435 -9.54 -2.15 24.30
CA ASN A 435 -10.15 -3.03 23.29
C ASN A 435 -10.79 -2.14 22.22
N SER A 436 -10.20 -2.09 21.03
CA SER A 436 -10.69 -1.25 19.94
C SER A 436 -12.07 -1.67 19.42
N LYS A 437 -12.46 -2.94 19.57
CA LYS A 437 -13.52 -3.59 18.79
C LYS A 437 -13.32 -3.49 17.26
N GLN A 438 -12.10 -3.18 16.81
CA GLN A 438 -11.72 -3.03 15.41
C GLN A 438 -10.59 -4.01 15.05
N VAL A 439 -10.21 -4.02 13.77
CA VAL A 439 -9.09 -4.78 13.21
C VAL A 439 -8.58 -4.04 11.97
N SER A 440 -7.37 -4.34 11.51
CA SER A 440 -6.76 -3.80 10.29
C SER A 440 -6.78 -2.27 10.31
N THR A 441 -7.02 -1.63 9.18
CA THR A 441 -7.04 -0.17 9.01
C THR A 441 -7.91 0.56 10.05
N GLY A 442 -8.97 -0.08 10.56
CA GLY A 442 -9.80 0.50 11.63
C GLY A 442 -9.08 0.60 12.97
N LEU A 443 -8.32 -0.44 13.34
CA LEU A 443 -7.43 -0.40 14.50
C LEU A 443 -6.29 0.60 14.29
N GLY A 444 -5.70 0.62 13.08
CA GLY A 444 -4.66 1.58 12.71
C GLY A 444 -5.10 3.04 12.89
N LEU A 445 -6.27 3.42 12.36
CA LEU A 445 -6.83 4.76 12.54
C LEU A 445 -7.04 5.11 14.02
N MET A 446 -7.54 4.17 14.84
CA MET A 446 -7.68 4.41 16.27
C MET A 446 -6.32 4.66 16.96
N ALA A 447 -5.29 3.89 16.62
CA ALA A 447 -3.94 4.11 17.15
C ALA A 447 -3.35 5.46 16.70
N LEU A 448 -3.62 5.90 15.47
CA LEU A 448 -3.21 7.22 14.98
C LEU A 448 -3.92 8.36 15.72
N PHE A 449 -5.23 8.23 15.94
CA PHE A 449 -5.97 9.21 16.74
C PHE A 449 -5.44 9.28 18.18
N ALA A 450 -5.10 8.13 18.78
CA ALA A 450 -4.47 8.06 20.08
C ALA A 450 -3.13 8.82 20.10
N ALA A 451 -2.27 8.61 19.09
CA ALA A 451 -0.96 9.25 19.00
C ALA A 451 -1.08 10.76 18.81
N ARG A 452 -2.09 11.20 18.06
CA ARG A 452 -2.39 12.63 17.85
C ARG A 452 -2.93 13.31 19.10
N MET A 453 -3.74 12.62 19.88
CA MET A 453 -4.19 13.10 21.18
C MET A 453 -3.03 13.16 22.20
N ALA A 454 -2.17 12.14 22.22
CA ALA A 454 -0.97 12.12 23.06
C ALA A 454 -0.04 13.31 22.74
N ARG A 455 0.17 13.60 21.46
CA ARG A 455 0.94 14.76 21.00
C ARG A 455 0.34 16.11 21.34
N ARG A 456 -0.96 16.16 21.62
CA ARG A 456 -1.67 17.34 22.11
C ARG A 456 -1.70 17.40 23.64
N GLY A 457 -0.94 16.54 24.32
CA GLY A 457 -0.78 16.55 25.77
C GLY A 457 -1.95 15.92 26.54
N LEU A 458 -2.83 15.17 25.86
CA LEU A 458 -3.91 14.49 26.58
C LEU A 458 -3.32 13.35 27.44
N PRO A 459 -3.79 13.17 28.69
CA PRO A 459 -3.33 12.09 29.56
C PRO A 459 -3.88 10.73 29.10
N ALA A 460 -3.19 9.64 29.45
CA ALA A 460 -3.51 8.28 28.99
C ALA A 460 -4.97 7.87 29.27
N ALA A 461 -5.48 8.16 30.48
CA ALA A 461 -6.85 7.84 30.86
C ALA A 461 -7.91 8.58 30.01
N GLU A 462 -7.63 9.83 29.62
CA GLU A 462 -8.52 10.61 28.77
C GLU A 462 -8.52 10.08 27.33
N ILE A 463 -7.34 9.73 26.82
CA ILE A 463 -7.19 9.10 25.50
C ILE A 463 -7.99 7.80 25.45
N ARG A 464 -7.84 6.90 26.44
CA ARG A 464 -8.63 5.66 26.53
C ARG A 464 -10.12 5.97 26.45
N ARG A 465 -10.62 6.86 27.31
CA ARG A 465 -12.05 7.20 27.39
C ARG A 465 -12.59 7.71 26.05
N ARG A 466 -11.84 8.58 25.37
CA ARG A 466 -12.22 9.10 24.05
C ARG A 466 -12.25 8.00 23.00
N LEU A 467 -11.24 7.13 22.95
CA LEU A 467 -11.21 6.00 22.01
C LEU A 467 -12.39 5.04 22.22
N GLU A 468 -12.76 4.77 23.47
CA GLU A 468 -13.90 3.91 23.80
C GLU A 468 -15.25 4.48 23.36
N VAL A 469 -15.38 5.80 23.28
CA VAL A 469 -16.56 6.48 22.72
C VAL A 469 -16.48 6.54 21.19
N MET A 470 -15.31 6.86 20.64
CA MET A 470 -15.10 6.96 19.20
C MET A 470 -15.35 5.64 18.47
N ARG A 471 -14.94 4.50 19.04
CA ARG A 471 -15.03 3.18 18.37
C ARG A 471 -16.44 2.79 17.94
N GLU A 472 -17.47 3.33 18.58
CA GLU A 472 -18.88 3.04 18.26
C GLU A 472 -19.34 3.75 16.97
N ARG A 473 -18.56 4.71 16.47
CA ARG A 473 -18.76 5.42 15.18
C ARG A 473 -17.78 4.99 14.09
N PHE A 474 -16.99 3.94 14.33
CA PHE A 474 -16.17 3.33 13.29
C PHE A 474 -17.03 2.37 12.46
N HIS A 475 -17.08 2.61 11.16
CA HIS A 475 -17.84 1.79 10.22
C HIS A 475 -16.88 1.01 9.34
N LEU A 476 -16.60 -0.23 9.73
CA LEU A 476 -15.80 -1.17 8.94
C LEU A 476 -16.74 -2.09 8.13
N LEU A 477 -16.62 -2.03 6.81
CA LEU A 477 -17.32 -2.88 5.85
C LEU A 477 -16.30 -3.53 4.92
N PHE A 478 -16.49 -4.80 4.58
CA PHE A 478 -15.57 -5.50 3.70
C PHE A 478 -16.26 -6.58 2.88
N VAL A 479 -15.64 -6.89 1.75
CA VAL A 479 -16.07 -7.93 0.82
C VAL A 479 -14.95 -8.96 0.73
N VAL A 480 -15.32 -10.23 0.68
CA VAL A 480 -14.39 -11.34 0.51
C VAL A 480 -14.82 -12.23 -0.65
N ASP A 481 -13.85 -12.92 -1.24
CA ASP A 481 -14.13 -13.88 -2.30
C ASP A 481 -14.72 -15.18 -1.78
N THR A 482 -14.31 -15.60 -0.59
CA THR A 482 -14.79 -16.82 0.07
C THR A 482 -14.79 -16.66 1.59
N LEU A 483 -15.69 -17.38 2.26
CA LEU A 483 -15.71 -17.49 3.72
C LEU A 483 -14.80 -18.62 4.25
N ASP A 484 -14.20 -19.44 3.38
CA ASP A 484 -13.40 -20.61 3.79
C ASP A 484 -12.26 -20.25 4.75
N TYR A 485 -11.56 -19.15 4.51
CA TYR A 485 -10.51 -18.65 5.40
C TYR A 485 -11.03 -18.32 6.81
N PHE A 486 -12.20 -17.67 6.90
CA PHE A 486 -12.82 -17.39 8.18
C PHE A 486 -13.30 -18.64 8.90
N VAL A 487 -13.79 -19.64 8.16
CA VAL A 487 -14.20 -20.94 8.70
C VAL A 487 -13.01 -21.68 9.29
N ARG A 488 -11.93 -21.85 8.51
CA ARG A 488 -10.71 -22.55 8.94
C ARG A 488 -9.98 -21.82 10.06
N GLY A 489 -9.92 -20.49 9.98
CA GLY A 489 -9.34 -19.64 11.01
C GLY A 489 -10.20 -19.53 12.27
N GLY A 490 -11.48 -19.90 12.22
CA GLY A 490 -12.41 -19.87 13.36
C GLY A 490 -12.92 -18.48 13.75
N ARG A 491 -12.67 -17.45 12.93
CA ARG A 491 -13.04 -16.04 13.18
C ARG A 491 -14.25 -15.59 12.36
N ILE A 492 -15.04 -16.53 11.84
CA ILE A 492 -16.25 -16.24 11.04
C ILE A 492 -17.36 -15.52 11.82
N GLY A 493 -17.35 -15.61 13.16
CA GLY A 493 -18.33 -14.94 14.02
C GLY A 493 -19.78 -15.27 13.63
N ARG A 494 -20.60 -14.22 13.54
CA ARG A 494 -22.02 -14.32 13.18
C ARG A 494 -22.25 -14.67 11.72
N ALA A 495 -21.22 -14.54 10.87
CA ALA A 495 -21.30 -14.93 9.46
C ALA A 495 -21.33 -16.45 9.25
N ARG A 496 -21.20 -17.24 10.33
CA ARG A 496 -21.34 -18.71 10.27
C ARG A 496 -22.67 -19.16 9.64
N GLY A 497 -23.72 -18.37 9.79
CA GLY A 497 -25.04 -18.65 9.18
C GLY A 497 -25.07 -18.58 7.65
N LEU A 498 -24.03 -18.05 7.00
CA LEU A 498 -23.91 -18.00 5.54
C LEU A 498 -23.29 -19.26 4.94
N ILE A 499 -22.71 -20.16 5.77
CA ILE A 499 -22.06 -21.39 5.29
C ILE A 499 -23.09 -22.26 4.55
N GLY A 500 -22.78 -22.63 3.30
CA GLY A 500 -23.61 -23.51 2.46
C GLY A 500 -24.54 -22.83 1.46
N ASN A 501 -24.78 -21.50 1.56
CA ASN A 501 -25.74 -20.76 0.72
C ASN A 501 -25.12 -19.60 -0.11
N LEU A 502 -23.84 -19.72 -0.49
CA LEU A 502 -23.05 -18.62 -1.09
C LEU A 502 -22.87 -18.67 -2.61
N LEU A 503 -23.38 -19.68 -3.31
CA LEU A 503 -23.16 -19.80 -4.75
C LEU A 503 -23.77 -18.60 -5.49
N GLY A 504 -22.94 -17.83 -6.22
CA GLY A 504 -23.38 -16.65 -6.99
C GLY A 504 -23.78 -15.44 -6.13
N ILE A 505 -23.33 -15.35 -4.88
CA ILE A 505 -23.57 -14.21 -3.99
C ILE A 505 -22.25 -13.75 -3.37
N LYS A 506 -21.96 -12.45 -3.47
CA LYS A 506 -20.86 -11.80 -2.74
C LYS A 506 -21.39 -11.17 -1.45
N PRO A 507 -20.97 -11.66 -0.27
CA PRO A 507 -21.40 -11.09 1.00
C PRO A 507 -20.67 -9.77 1.26
N ILE A 508 -21.41 -8.81 1.83
CA ILE A 508 -20.85 -7.61 2.44
C ILE A 508 -20.88 -7.83 3.95
N LEU A 509 -19.70 -7.91 4.54
CA LEU A 509 -19.48 -8.15 5.95
C LEU A 509 -19.09 -6.84 6.63
N GLY A 510 -19.15 -6.83 7.96
CA GLY A 510 -18.67 -5.73 8.79
C GLY A 510 -18.45 -6.19 10.21
N LEU A 511 -18.12 -5.24 11.10
CA LEU A 511 -18.00 -5.50 12.53
C LEU A 511 -19.21 -4.94 13.28
N VAL A 512 -19.80 -5.79 14.12
CA VAL A 512 -20.83 -5.39 15.09
C VAL A 512 -20.39 -5.93 16.44
N GLU A 513 -20.25 -5.04 17.43
CA GLU A 513 -19.67 -5.40 18.75
C GLU A 513 -18.29 -6.08 18.66
N GLY A 514 -17.49 -5.70 17.64
CA GLY A 514 -16.17 -6.26 17.38
C GLY A 514 -16.16 -7.67 16.78
N GLU A 515 -17.30 -8.20 16.34
CA GLU A 515 -17.44 -9.53 15.77
C GLU A 515 -17.84 -9.46 14.28
N VAL A 516 -17.28 -10.36 13.46
CA VAL A 516 -17.61 -10.48 12.03
C VAL A 516 -19.10 -10.79 11.86
N THR A 517 -19.79 -9.92 11.13
CA THR A 517 -21.25 -9.97 10.97
C THR A 517 -21.65 -9.71 9.52
N PRO A 518 -22.59 -10.50 8.95
CA PRO A 518 -23.21 -10.19 7.66
C PRO A 518 -24.00 -8.88 7.73
N ILE A 519 -23.71 -7.96 6.83
CA ILE A 519 -24.40 -6.66 6.74
C ILE A 519 -25.40 -6.69 5.58
N ASP A 520 -24.94 -7.13 4.41
CA ASP A 520 -25.75 -7.21 3.20
C ASP A 520 -25.15 -8.22 2.23
N LYS A 521 -25.74 -8.38 1.04
CA LYS A 521 -25.25 -9.27 -0.01
C LYS A 521 -25.65 -8.78 -1.39
N VAL A 522 -24.80 -9.01 -2.39
CA VAL A 522 -25.10 -8.75 -3.80
C VAL A 522 -24.93 -10.02 -4.62
N ARG A 523 -25.67 -10.17 -5.72
CA ARG A 523 -25.49 -11.31 -6.64
C ARG A 523 -24.27 -11.12 -7.53
N GLN A 524 -24.15 -9.94 -8.14
CA GLN A 524 -23.03 -9.61 -9.02
C GLN A 524 -21.89 -8.99 -8.23
N GLY A 525 -20.67 -9.54 -8.32
CA GLY A 525 -19.53 -9.03 -7.57
C GLY A 525 -19.15 -7.59 -7.88
N LYS A 526 -19.36 -7.13 -9.11
CA LYS A 526 -19.12 -5.73 -9.51
C LYS A 526 -20.05 -4.73 -8.80
N ALA A 527 -21.19 -5.17 -8.28
CA ALA A 527 -22.12 -4.32 -7.54
C ALA A 527 -21.76 -4.14 -6.06
N ALA A 528 -20.76 -4.89 -5.55
CA ALA A 528 -20.43 -4.91 -4.12
C ALA A 528 -19.89 -3.55 -3.63
N HIS A 529 -18.92 -2.95 -4.32
CA HIS A 529 -18.35 -1.65 -3.92
C HIS A 529 -19.36 -0.48 -3.99
N PRO A 530 -20.18 -0.34 -5.06
CA PRO A 530 -21.27 0.63 -5.05
C PRO A 530 -22.23 0.43 -3.86
N LYS A 531 -22.56 -0.83 -3.52
CA LYS A 531 -23.42 -1.11 -2.37
C LYS A 531 -22.75 -0.77 -1.04
N VAL A 532 -21.45 -1.02 -0.89
CA VAL A 532 -20.66 -0.56 0.26
C VAL A 532 -20.73 0.96 0.43
N VAL A 533 -20.60 1.72 -0.65
CA VAL A 533 -20.72 3.19 -0.64
C VAL A 533 -22.12 3.64 -0.22
N GLU A 534 -23.18 3.00 -0.74
CA GLU A 534 -24.56 3.27 -0.32
C GLU A 534 -24.75 3.03 1.19
N LEU A 535 -24.25 1.90 1.68
CA LEU A 535 -24.31 1.53 3.09
C LEU A 535 -23.50 2.49 3.99
N LEU A 536 -22.42 3.09 3.50
CA LEU A 536 -21.67 4.11 4.24
C LEU A 536 -22.43 5.44 4.29
N LYS A 537 -23.07 5.87 3.19
CA LYS A 537 -23.92 7.08 3.17
C LYS A 537 -25.10 7.03 4.14
N GLN A 538 -25.52 5.84 4.56
CA GLN A 538 -26.55 5.65 5.58
C GLN A 538 -26.02 5.82 7.01
N ARG A 539 -24.70 5.78 7.20
CA ARG A 539 -24.04 5.80 8.52
C ARG A 539 -23.30 7.11 8.81
N VAL A 540 -22.85 7.80 7.76
CA VAL A 540 -22.16 9.08 7.84
C VAL A 540 -22.81 10.10 6.92
N ASP A 541 -22.59 11.38 7.21
CA ASP A 541 -22.98 12.50 6.34
C ASP A 541 -21.89 12.73 5.28
N PRO A 542 -22.15 12.44 3.99
CA PRO A 542 -21.14 12.55 2.93
C PRO A 542 -20.64 13.99 2.70
N GLU A 543 -21.39 14.99 3.15
CA GLU A 543 -21.04 16.40 3.01
C GLU A 543 -20.15 16.93 4.14
N LYS A 544 -19.86 16.11 5.15
CA LYS A 544 -18.97 16.46 6.26
C LYS A 544 -17.62 15.77 6.13
N PRO A 545 -16.54 16.33 6.73
CA PRO A 545 -15.23 15.70 6.73
C PRO A 545 -15.27 14.30 7.35
N VAL A 546 -14.74 13.31 6.64
CA VAL A 546 -14.58 11.93 7.13
C VAL A 546 -13.12 11.50 7.06
N PHE A 547 -12.70 10.68 8.02
CA PHE A 547 -11.45 9.94 7.97
C PHE A 547 -11.76 8.55 7.43
N ALA A 548 -11.05 8.14 6.39
CA ALA A 548 -11.30 6.87 5.74
C ALA A 548 -10.01 6.08 5.54
N GLY A 549 -10.14 4.78 5.40
CA GLY A 549 -9.05 3.95 4.94
C GLY A 549 -9.52 2.66 4.32
N ILE A 550 -8.67 2.08 3.48
CA ILE A 550 -8.90 0.80 2.82
C ILE A 550 -7.78 -0.17 3.17
N GLY A 551 -8.17 -1.37 3.60
CA GLY A 551 -7.30 -2.54 3.68
C GLY A 551 -7.62 -3.49 2.54
N HIS A 552 -6.62 -3.98 1.81
CA HIS A 552 -6.82 -5.02 0.79
C HIS A 552 -5.89 -6.23 0.98
N ALA A 553 -6.35 -7.43 0.63
CA ALA A 553 -5.55 -8.65 0.68
C ALA A 553 -5.14 -9.07 -0.75
N SER A 554 -3.95 -8.69 -1.22
CA SER A 554 -3.51 -8.95 -2.60
C SER A 554 -4.52 -8.51 -3.68
N ALA A 555 -5.25 -7.41 -3.44
CA ALA A 555 -6.35 -6.94 -4.28
C ALA A 555 -6.23 -5.44 -4.67
N PRO A 556 -5.08 -5.03 -5.24
CA PRO A 556 -4.77 -3.63 -5.54
C PRO A 556 -5.80 -2.98 -6.47
N VAL A 557 -6.23 -3.69 -7.52
CA VAL A 557 -7.20 -3.21 -8.53
C VAL A 557 -8.54 -2.86 -7.87
N TRP A 558 -9.05 -3.78 -7.05
CA TRP A 558 -10.32 -3.63 -6.36
C TRP A 558 -10.26 -2.53 -5.31
N SER A 559 -9.14 -2.43 -4.58
CA SER A 559 -8.91 -1.34 -3.62
C SER A 559 -8.90 0.04 -4.29
N GLY A 560 -8.24 0.16 -5.46
CA GLY A 560 -8.20 1.39 -6.25
C GLY A 560 -9.59 1.79 -6.75
N ARG A 561 -10.38 0.81 -7.23
CA ARG A 561 -11.77 1.05 -7.63
C ARG A 561 -12.63 1.55 -6.46
N LEU A 562 -12.49 0.94 -5.28
CA LEU A 562 -13.24 1.39 -4.09
C LEU A 562 -12.80 2.79 -3.66
N ARG A 563 -11.49 3.08 -3.67
CA ARG A 563 -10.95 4.42 -3.38
C ARG A 563 -11.56 5.49 -4.27
N GLU A 564 -11.58 5.28 -5.59
CA GLU A 564 -12.18 6.24 -6.52
C GLU A 564 -13.67 6.48 -6.23
N LEU A 565 -14.40 5.43 -5.84
CA LEU A 565 -15.80 5.57 -5.46
C LEU A 565 -15.95 6.37 -4.16
N LEU A 566 -15.08 6.17 -3.17
CA LEU A 566 -15.12 6.93 -1.92
C LEU A 566 -14.79 8.42 -2.17
N GLU A 567 -13.70 8.71 -2.90
CA GLU A 567 -13.28 10.08 -3.23
C GLU A 567 -14.35 10.86 -4.01
N LYS A 568 -15.15 10.17 -4.85
CA LYS A 568 -16.28 10.77 -5.57
C LYS A 568 -17.51 11.05 -4.70
N ASN A 569 -17.67 10.36 -3.58
CA ASN A 569 -18.92 10.32 -2.83
C ASN A 569 -18.85 10.90 -1.42
N PHE A 570 -17.65 11.20 -0.91
CA PHE A 570 -17.44 11.69 0.46
C PHE A 570 -16.37 12.79 0.50
N LYS A 571 -16.49 13.73 1.44
CA LYS A 571 -15.41 14.69 1.75
C LYS A 571 -14.36 14.04 2.64
N ILE A 572 -13.40 13.39 2.01
CA ILE A 572 -12.30 12.70 2.70
C ILE A 572 -11.29 13.73 3.22
N ALA A 573 -11.19 13.86 4.54
CA ALA A 573 -10.23 14.72 5.21
C ALA A 573 -8.82 14.09 5.24
N GLU A 574 -8.79 12.78 5.43
CA GLU A 574 -7.57 11.97 5.41
C GLU A 574 -7.91 10.56 4.94
N PHE A 575 -6.98 9.97 4.19
CA PHE A 575 -7.13 8.64 3.62
C PHE A 575 -5.88 7.79 3.90
N ILE A 576 -6.09 6.53 4.26
CA ILE A 576 -5.02 5.54 4.41
C ILE A 576 -5.35 4.32 3.55
N LEU A 577 -4.49 3.94 2.62
CA LEU A 577 -4.55 2.66 1.93
C LEU A 577 -3.43 1.76 2.43
N ASN A 578 -3.75 0.51 2.75
CA ASN A 578 -2.74 -0.45 3.17
C ASN A 578 -3.09 -1.85 2.68
N GLU A 579 -2.07 -2.69 2.59
CA GLU A 579 -2.26 -4.12 2.41
C GLU A 579 -2.51 -4.77 3.76
N ILE A 580 -3.45 -5.71 3.80
CA ILE A 580 -3.83 -6.46 4.99
C ILE A 580 -2.67 -7.37 5.39
N GLY A 581 -2.28 -7.32 6.65
CA GLY A 581 -1.13 -8.05 7.18
C GLY A 581 -1.34 -9.58 7.20
N PRO A 582 -0.25 -10.36 7.21
CA PRO A 582 -0.25 -11.82 7.29
C PRO A 582 -1.24 -12.43 8.30
N VAL A 583 -1.36 -11.83 9.48
CA VAL A 583 -2.25 -12.33 10.55
C VAL A 583 -3.71 -12.16 10.18
N VAL A 584 -4.12 -10.96 9.76
CA VAL A 584 -5.50 -10.70 9.32
C VAL A 584 -5.80 -11.42 8.00
N GLY A 585 -4.81 -11.50 7.11
CA GLY A 585 -4.83 -12.20 5.83
C GLY A 585 -5.08 -13.70 5.96
N THR A 586 -4.62 -14.33 7.04
CA THR A 586 -4.90 -15.75 7.34
C THR A 586 -6.40 -16.03 7.49
N HIS A 587 -7.17 -15.07 8.02
CA HIS A 587 -8.61 -15.22 8.26
C HIS A 587 -9.47 -14.65 7.13
N THR A 588 -9.00 -13.60 6.47
CA THR A 588 -9.75 -12.94 5.39
C THR A 588 -9.52 -13.57 4.01
N GLY A 589 -8.32 -14.13 3.78
CA GLY A 589 -7.90 -14.66 2.50
C GLY A 589 -7.55 -13.57 1.47
N PRO A 590 -6.89 -13.95 0.35
CA PRO A 590 -6.66 -13.05 -0.77
C PRO A 590 -8.00 -12.64 -1.41
N GLY A 591 -8.01 -11.47 -2.04
CA GLY A 591 -9.20 -10.89 -2.67
C GLY A 591 -10.06 -10.04 -1.72
N CYS A 592 -9.83 -10.11 -0.40
CA CYS A 592 -10.53 -9.27 0.56
C CYS A 592 -10.25 -7.77 0.30
N VAL A 593 -11.31 -6.96 0.30
CA VAL A 593 -11.20 -5.49 0.29
C VAL A 593 -12.14 -4.94 1.35
N GLY A 594 -11.59 -4.21 2.31
CA GLY A 594 -12.31 -3.56 3.38
C GLY A 594 -12.12 -2.04 3.35
N VAL A 595 -13.15 -1.32 3.75
CA VAL A 595 -13.12 0.11 4.03
C VAL A 595 -13.52 0.34 5.48
N VAL A 596 -12.79 1.23 6.13
CA VAL A 596 -13.21 1.83 7.39
C VAL A 596 -13.50 3.31 7.16
N MET A 597 -14.56 3.81 7.79
CA MET A 597 -14.91 5.22 7.76
C MET A 597 -15.29 5.69 9.16
N PHE A 598 -14.78 6.85 9.54
CA PHE A 598 -15.04 7.51 10.80
C PHE A 598 -15.38 8.98 10.55
N GLN A 599 -16.51 9.43 11.11
CA GLN A 599 -16.88 10.85 11.09
C GLN A 599 -16.71 11.43 12.50
N PRO A 600 -15.78 12.38 12.70
CA PRO A 600 -15.58 13.02 13.99
C PRO A 600 -16.75 13.93 14.35
N THR A 601 -16.89 14.23 15.64
CA THR A 601 -17.66 15.40 16.08
C THR A 601 -16.81 16.67 15.94
N GLU A 602 -17.46 17.83 16.07
CA GLU A 602 -16.75 19.12 16.08
C GLU A 602 -15.74 19.21 17.23
N GLU A 603 -16.04 18.62 18.39
CA GLU A 603 -15.12 18.58 19.55
C GLU A 603 -13.90 17.68 19.30
N GLU A 604 -14.07 16.61 18.53
CA GLU A 604 -13.01 15.63 18.29
C GLU A 604 -12.06 16.03 17.17
N THR A 605 -12.57 16.75 16.17
CA THR A 605 -11.80 17.18 15.00
C THR A 605 -10.44 17.80 15.36
N PRO A 606 -10.35 18.82 16.24
CA PRO A 606 -9.06 19.43 16.59
C PRO A 606 -8.12 18.49 17.35
N LEU A 607 -8.62 17.39 17.93
CA LEU A 607 -7.83 16.42 18.69
C LEU A 607 -7.18 15.36 17.80
N ILE A 608 -7.83 15.05 16.67
CA ILE A 608 -7.45 13.92 15.81
C ILE A 608 -7.05 14.34 14.40
N GLU A 609 -7.22 15.61 14.02
CA GLU A 609 -6.74 16.11 12.73
C GLU A 609 -5.22 15.88 12.59
N PRO A 610 -4.73 15.67 11.35
CA PRO A 610 -3.31 15.56 11.10
C PRO A 610 -2.58 16.68 11.80
N LEU A 611 -1.51 16.31 12.52
CA LEU A 611 -0.70 17.31 13.20
C LEU A 611 -0.17 18.26 12.14
N PRO A 612 -0.18 19.58 12.40
CA PRO A 612 0.31 20.53 11.43
C PRO A 612 1.73 20.11 11.04
N THR A 613 1.98 20.04 9.75
CA THR A 613 3.33 19.96 9.21
C THR A 613 3.96 21.34 9.42
N THR A 614 4.23 21.71 10.67
CA THR A 614 4.66 23.07 11.02
C THR A 614 6.08 23.31 10.52
N ASP A 615 6.11 24.04 9.39
CA ASP A 615 7.08 25.02 8.88
C ASP A 615 8.50 24.97 9.42
#